data_AF-A0AAI9MXH5-F1
#
_entry.id   AF-A0AAI9MXH5-F1
#
_cell.length_a   1.000
_cell.length_b   1.000
_cell.length_c   1.000
_cell.angle_alpha   90.00
_cell.angle_beta   90.00
_cell.angle_gamma   90.00
#
_symmetry.space_group_name_H-M   'P 1'
#
loop_
_entity.id
_entity.type
_entity.pdbx_description
1 polymer ?
#
loop_
_entity_poly.entity_id
_entity_poly.type
_entity_poly.pdbx_seq_one_letter_code
_entity_poly.pdbx_strand_id
1 'polypeptide(L)'
;MIKDLLALNEKRFESVLQEQLKLQSFMNALQQQRTDIQSRINVLNTQTGLYELSAELNKVAFWERQRLKAALLAEIAHLEYQIESMSAELTKYEQSRKHLVQRMFTLRNKCEKFRNYLKQQRIARCLKLERQQQNEIEELSVYDNNKIGTE
;
A
#
# COMPACT_ATOMS: atom_id res chain seq x y z
N MET A 1 -0.79 7.85 28.58
CA MET A 1 -1.55 6.71 28.02
C MET A 1 -2.18 6.99 26.66
N ILE A 2 -3.23 7.83 26.51
CA ILE A 2 -3.89 8.00 25.19
C ILE A 2 -3.03 8.73 24.15
N LYS A 3 -2.18 9.68 24.56
CA LYS A 3 -1.19 10.30 23.66
C LYS A 3 -0.18 9.26 23.13
N ASP A 4 0.27 8.35 23.99
CA ASP A 4 1.22 7.30 23.62
C ASP A 4 0.58 6.28 22.66
N LEU A 5 -0.70 5.96 22.88
CA LEU A 5 -1.49 5.14 21.97
C LEU A 5 -1.68 5.80 20.60
N LEU A 6 -1.90 7.13 20.56
CA LEU A 6 -1.96 7.87 19.30
C LEU A 6 -0.63 7.77 18.55
N ALA A 7 0.49 8.10 19.21
CA ALA A 7 1.82 8.05 18.61
C ALA A 7 2.17 6.65 18.08
N LEU A 8 1.81 5.60 18.84
CA LEU A 8 2.01 4.21 18.40
C LEU A 8 1.20 3.87 17.14
N ASN A 9 -0.06 4.30 17.04
CA ASN A 9 -0.89 4.04 15.87
C ASN A 9 -0.45 4.87 14.66
N GLU A 10 0.05 6.09 14.86
CA GLU A 10 0.64 6.91 13.81
C GLU A 10 1.91 6.26 13.24
N LYS A 11 2.83 5.80 14.10
CA LYS A 11 4.02 5.05 13.66
C LYS A 11 3.68 3.77 12.90
N ARG A 12 2.66 3.04 13.36
CA ARG A 12 2.16 1.84 12.67
C ARG A 12 1.56 2.20 11.31
N PHE A 13 0.79 3.29 11.22
CA PHE A 13 0.22 3.76 9.96
C PHE A 13 1.31 4.12 8.96
N GLU A 14 2.34 4.84 9.39
CA GLU A 14 3.50 5.18 8.57
C GLU A 14 4.24 3.94 8.09
N SER A 15 4.44 2.93 8.96
CA SER A 15 5.06 1.67 8.56
C SER A 15 4.26 0.93 7.47
N VAL A 16 2.93 0.89 7.61
CA VAL A 16 2.05 0.27 6.60
C VAL A 16 2.05 1.06 5.29
N LEU A 17 2.15 2.39 5.34
CA LEU A 17 2.31 3.22 4.15
C LEU A 17 3.61 2.89 3.41
N GLN A 18 4.72 2.73 4.14
CA GLN A 18 6.00 2.33 3.54
C GLN A 18 5.94 0.91 2.94
N GLU A 19 5.28 -0.03 3.61
CA GLU A 19 5.01 -1.37 3.06
C GLU A 19 4.22 -1.29 1.75
N GLN A 20 3.18 -0.45 1.69
CA GLN A 20 2.38 -0.24 0.48
C GLN A 20 3.21 0.33 -0.68
N LEU A 21 4.06 1.33 -0.41
CA LEU A 21 4.92 1.93 -1.43
C LEU A 21 5.91 0.91 -2.01
N LYS A 22 6.53 0.10 -1.15
CA LYS A 22 7.42 -0.99 -1.57
C LYS A 22 6.68 -2.01 -2.42
N LEU A 23 5.52 -2.47 -1.96
CA LEU A 23 4.68 -3.42 -2.70
C LEU A 23 4.32 -2.87 -4.09
N GLN A 24 3.94 -1.60 -4.18
CA GLN A 24 3.62 -0.96 -5.46
C GLN A 24 4.82 -0.94 -6.40
N SER A 25 6.02 -0.65 -5.88
CA SER A 25 7.25 -0.65 -6.68
C SER A 25 7.56 -2.05 -7.24
N PHE A 26 7.40 -3.10 -6.44
CA PHE A 26 7.57 -4.49 -6.90
C PHE A 26 6.53 -4.89 -7.96
N MET A 27 5.28 -4.52 -7.76
CA MET A 27 4.22 -4.77 -8.76
C MET A 27 4.53 -4.09 -10.09
N ASN A 28 4.97 -2.83 -10.07
CA ASN A 28 5.34 -2.10 -11.28
C ASN A 28 6.54 -2.75 -11.98
N ALA A 29 7.56 -3.18 -11.23
CA ALA A 29 8.73 -3.86 -11.78
C ALA A 29 8.35 -5.19 -12.47
N LEU A 30 7.51 -6.01 -11.83
CA LEU A 30 7.01 -7.25 -12.43
C LEU A 30 6.15 -7.01 -13.67
N GLN A 31 5.31 -5.96 -13.66
CA GLN A 31 4.53 -5.57 -14.83
C GLN A 31 5.43 -5.19 -16.00
N GLN A 32 6.50 -4.41 -15.75
CA GLN A 32 7.48 -4.05 -16.76
C GLN A 32 8.21 -5.30 -17.30
N GLN A 33 8.67 -6.18 -16.41
CA GLN A 33 9.33 -7.41 -16.82
C GLN A 33 8.42 -8.29 -17.70
N ARG A 34 7.14 -8.38 -17.35
CA ARG A 34 6.13 -9.09 -18.16
C ARG A 34 5.98 -8.46 -19.54
N THR A 35 5.93 -7.13 -19.66
CA THR A 35 5.83 -6.46 -20.97
C THR A 35 7.07 -6.71 -21.82
N ASP A 36 8.25 -6.72 -21.19
CA ASP A 36 9.51 -6.97 -21.89
C ASP A 36 9.55 -8.42 -22.41
N ILE A 37 9.17 -9.40 -21.58
CA ILE A 37 9.09 -10.80 -22.01
C ILE A 37 8.05 -10.99 -23.13
N GLN A 38 6.89 -10.34 -23.03
CA GLN A 38 5.87 -10.41 -24.08
C GLN A 38 6.39 -9.86 -25.40
N SER A 39 7.15 -8.77 -25.37
CA SER A 39 7.79 -8.21 -26.58
C SER A 39 8.80 -9.19 -27.19
N ARG A 40 9.58 -9.87 -26.34
CA ARG A 40 10.53 -10.91 -26.77
C ARG A 40 9.83 -12.11 -27.40
N ILE A 41 8.75 -12.60 -26.80
CA ILE A 41 7.92 -13.68 -27.36
C ILE A 41 7.42 -13.29 -28.76
N ASN A 42 6.93 -12.07 -28.94
CA ASN A 42 6.47 -11.60 -30.25
C ASN A 42 7.58 -11.64 -31.31
N VAL A 43 8.81 -11.23 -30.96
CA VAL A 43 9.97 -11.34 -31.86
C VAL A 43 10.26 -12.81 -32.20
N LEU A 44 10.29 -13.71 -31.21
CA LEU A 44 10.55 -15.13 -31.45
C LEU A 44 9.44 -15.79 -32.30
N ASN A 45 8.18 -15.39 -32.11
CA ASN A 45 7.06 -15.85 -32.93
C ASN A 45 7.22 -15.41 -34.40
N THR A 46 7.62 -14.16 -34.65
CA THR A 46 7.89 -13.72 -36.03
C THR A 46 9.06 -14.50 -36.67
N GLN A 47 10.12 -14.78 -35.92
CA GLN A 47 11.23 -15.62 -36.39
C GLN A 47 10.78 -17.06 -36.69
N THR A 48 9.90 -17.61 -35.87
CA THR A 48 9.32 -18.95 -36.07
C THR A 48 8.52 -19.01 -37.37
N GLY A 49 7.76 -17.95 -37.71
CA GLY A 49 7.02 -17.84 -38.97
C GLY A 49 7.92 -17.76 -40.22
N LEU A 50 9.11 -17.16 -40.12
CA LEU A 50 10.10 -17.19 -41.22
C LEU A 50 10.54 -18.62 -41.53
N TYR A 51 10.65 -19.47 -40.50
CA TYR A 51 10.90 -20.89 -40.65
C TYR A 51 9.68 -21.69 -41.11
N GLU A 52 8.56 -21.09 -41.49
CA GLU A 52 7.44 -21.78 -42.16
C GLU A 52 7.37 -21.45 -43.66
N LEU A 53 7.90 -20.30 -44.06
CA LEU A 53 7.76 -19.77 -45.42
C LEU A 53 8.85 -20.21 -46.40
N SER A 54 10.06 -20.59 -45.95
CA SER A 54 11.11 -20.98 -46.89
C SER A 54 10.88 -22.40 -47.44
N ALA A 55 11.16 -22.61 -48.72
CA ALA A 55 11.17 -23.94 -49.33
C ALA A 55 12.62 -24.46 -49.32
N GLU A 56 12.84 -25.59 -48.65
CA GLU A 56 14.18 -26.20 -48.51
C GLU A 56 14.34 -27.27 -49.59
N LEU A 57 15.26 -27.03 -50.54
CA LEU A 57 15.54 -27.99 -51.63
C LEU A 57 16.51 -29.11 -51.19
N ASN A 58 17.16 -28.97 -50.03
CA ASN A 58 18.12 -29.94 -49.49
C ASN A 58 17.64 -30.52 -48.15
N LYS A 59 17.71 -31.85 -48.02
CA LYS A 59 17.34 -32.61 -46.80
C LYS A 59 18.11 -32.17 -45.55
N VAL A 60 19.41 -31.87 -45.66
CA VAL A 60 20.24 -31.45 -44.50
C VAL A 60 19.76 -30.10 -43.98
N ALA A 61 19.55 -29.15 -44.88
CA ALA A 61 19.12 -27.81 -44.54
C ALA A 61 17.68 -27.81 -43.98
N PHE A 62 16.80 -28.67 -44.50
CA PHE A 62 15.48 -28.92 -43.92
C PHE A 62 15.55 -29.33 -42.43
N TRP A 63 16.36 -30.34 -42.09
CA TRP A 63 16.45 -30.83 -40.71
C TRP A 63 17.08 -29.81 -39.76
N GLU A 64 18.10 -29.09 -40.22
CA GLU A 64 18.73 -28.03 -39.43
C GLU A 64 17.73 -26.91 -39.11
N ARG A 65 16.90 -26.52 -40.09
CA ARG A 65 15.81 -25.58 -39.85
C ARG A 65 14.77 -26.09 -38.87
N GLN A 66 14.35 -27.36 -38.96
CA GLN A 66 13.42 -27.92 -37.98
C GLN A 66 14.03 -27.92 -36.57
N ARG A 67 15.33 -28.19 -36.45
CA ARG A 67 16.06 -28.11 -35.18
C ARG A 67 16.06 -26.69 -34.61
N LEU A 68 16.36 -25.68 -35.43
CA LEU A 68 16.34 -24.27 -35.02
C LEU A 68 14.92 -23.81 -34.65
N LYS A 69 13.91 -24.19 -35.43
CA LYS A 69 12.49 -23.91 -35.12
C LYS A 69 12.09 -24.51 -33.78
N ALA A 70 12.43 -25.78 -33.53
CA ALA A 70 12.14 -26.44 -32.27
C ALA A 70 12.83 -25.75 -31.08
N ALA A 71 14.06 -25.28 -31.25
CA ALA A 71 14.76 -24.50 -30.22
C ALA A 71 14.05 -23.17 -29.90
N LEU A 72 13.57 -22.44 -30.92
CA LEU A 72 12.82 -21.21 -30.71
C LEU A 72 11.48 -21.47 -30.01
N LEU A 73 10.75 -22.52 -30.41
CA LEU A 73 9.49 -22.90 -29.77
C LEU A 73 9.69 -23.29 -28.30
N ALA A 74 10.78 -23.98 -27.97
CA ALA A 74 11.13 -24.30 -26.59
C ALA A 74 11.42 -23.03 -25.75
N GLU A 75 12.13 -22.05 -26.33
CA GLU A 75 12.38 -20.75 -25.68
C GLU A 75 11.07 -19.97 -25.47
N ILE A 76 10.17 -19.94 -26.47
CA ILE A 76 8.85 -19.31 -26.35
C ILE A 76 8.07 -19.95 -25.19
N ALA A 77 7.97 -21.28 -25.15
CA ALA A 77 7.26 -21.99 -24.08
C ALA A 77 7.87 -21.69 -22.69
N HIS A 78 9.20 -21.58 -22.60
CA HIS A 78 9.86 -21.20 -21.35
C HIS A 78 9.48 -19.78 -20.90
N LEU A 79 9.47 -18.81 -21.83
CA LEU A 79 9.09 -17.44 -21.55
C LEU A 79 7.60 -17.29 -21.19
N GLU A 80 6.72 -18.08 -21.82
CA GLU A 80 5.29 -18.13 -21.49
C GLU A 80 5.08 -18.63 -20.05
N TYR A 81 5.78 -19.69 -19.66
CA TYR A 81 5.76 -20.17 -18.28
C TYR A 81 6.26 -19.12 -17.28
N GLN A 82 7.29 -18.34 -17.64
CA GLN A 82 7.75 -17.22 -16.81
C GLN A 82 6.66 -16.15 -16.65
N ILE A 83 5.93 -15.80 -17.72
CA ILE A 83 4.80 -14.86 -17.66
C ILE A 83 3.69 -15.38 -16.73
N GLU A 84 3.36 -16.68 -16.80
CA GLU A 84 2.36 -17.29 -15.92
C GLU A 84 2.78 -17.22 -14.45
N SER A 85 4.04 -17.54 -14.15
CA SER A 85 4.59 -17.41 -12.80
C SER A 85 4.50 -15.98 -12.27
N MET A 86 4.91 -14.99 -13.07
CA MET A 86 4.81 -13.57 -12.71
C MET A 86 3.35 -13.13 -12.51
N SER A 87 2.41 -13.66 -13.31
CA SER A 87 0.99 -13.35 -13.19
C SER A 87 0.40 -13.89 -11.88
N ALA A 88 0.83 -15.09 -11.46
CA ALA A 88 0.49 -15.65 -10.16
C ALA A 88 1.05 -14.81 -8.99
N GLU A 89 2.29 -14.33 -9.11
CA GLU A 89 2.89 -13.42 -8.11
C GLU A 89 2.17 -12.07 -8.04
N LEU A 90 1.84 -11.47 -9.18
CA LEU A 90 1.05 -10.23 -9.23
C LEU A 90 -0.29 -10.39 -8.52
N THR A 91 -0.96 -11.53 -8.71
CA THR A 91 -2.23 -11.84 -8.03
C THR A 91 -2.04 -11.89 -6.50
N LYS A 92 -0.96 -12.49 -6.01
CA LYS A 92 -0.63 -12.52 -4.57
C LYS A 92 -0.35 -11.11 -4.03
N TYR A 93 0.35 -10.28 -4.78
CA TYR A 93 0.61 -8.89 -4.40
C TYR A 93 -0.65 -8.03 -4.42
N GLU A 94 -1.58 -8.24 -5.35
CA GLU A 94 -2.87 -7.55 -5.35
C GLU A 94 -3.71 -7.88 -4.11
N GLN A 95 -3.72 -9.13 -3.67
CA GLN A 95 -4.37 -9.54 -2.42
C GLN A 95 -3.70 -8.88 -1.21
N SER A 96 -2.37 -8.88 -1.16
CA SER A 96 -1.60 -8.20 -0.11
C SER A 96 -1.91 -6.70 -0.05
N ARG A 97 -2.01 -6.05 -1.22
CA ARG A 97 -2.39 -4.63 -1.34
C ARG A 97 -3.77 -4.36 -0.74
N LYS A 98 -4.76 -5.22 -1.01
CA LYS A 98 -6.12 -5.09 -0.41
C LYS A 98 -6.05 -5.14 1.12
N HIS A 99 -5.28 -6.06 1.69
CA HIS A 99 -5.10 -6.15 3.14
C HIS A 99 -4.39 -4.93 3.73
N LEU A 100 -3.35 -4.41 3.07
CA LEU A 100 -2.68 -3.19 3.51
C LEU A 100 -3.63 -1.99 3.51
N VAL A 101 -4.43 -1.82 2.46
CA VAL A 101 -5.44 -0.73 2.37
C VAL A 101 -6.46 -0.82 3.53
N GLN A 102 -6.98 -2.01 3.81
CA GLN A 102 -7.90 -2.22 4.95
C GLN A 102 -7.23 -1.90 6.30
N ARG A 103 -5.98 -2.30 6.48
CA ARG A 103 -5.19 -2.04 7.70
C ARG A 103 -4.93 -0.54 7.86
N MET A 104 -4.58 0.17 6.78
CA MET A 104 -4.41 1.62 6.77
C MET A 104 -5.69 2.35 7.17
N PHE A 105 -6.82 1.97 6.57
CA PHE A 105 -8.12 2.56 6.91
C PHE A 105 -8.44 2.40 8.40
N THR A 106 -8.24 1.20 8.93
CA THR A 106 -8.46 0.90 10.36
C THR A 106 -7.55 1.74 11.27
N LEU A 107 -6.27 1.85 10.94
CA LEU A 107 -5.30 2.64 11.71
C LEU A 107 -5.63 4.14 11.65
N ARG A 108 -5.98 4.67 10.47
CA ARG A 108 -6.42 6.06 10.30
C ARG A 108 -7.61 6.39 11.19
N ASN A 109 -8.64 5.54 11.19
CA ASN A 109 -9.82 5.73 12.03
C ASN A 109 -9.48 5.69 13.54
N LYS A 110 -8.55 4.82 13.95
CA LYS A 110 -8.06 4.78 15.34
C LYS A 110 -7.35 6.08 15.72
N CYS A 111 -6.44 6.56 14.87
CA CYS A 111 -5.75 7.84 15.11
C CYS A 111 -6.75 8.99 15.23
N GLU A 112 -7.74 9.06 14.35
CA GLU A 112 -8.77 10.09 14.39
C GLU A 112 -9.60 10.04 15.69
N LYS A 113 -10.02 8.84 16.12
CA LYS A 113 -10.71 8.65 17.41
C LYS A 113 -9.88 9.14 18.59
N PHE A 114 -8.59 8.82 18.63
CA PHE A 114 -7.70 9.28 19.70
C PHE A 114 -7.50 10.80 19.68
N ARG A 115 -7.35 11.41 18.49
CA ARG A 115 -7.25 12.88 18.35
C ARG A 115 -8.51 13.57 18.84
N ASN A 116 -9.69 13.07 18.46
CA ASN A 116 -10.98 13.60 18.90
C ASN A 116 -11.15 13.48 20.41
N TYR A 117 -10.81 12.33 21.00
CA TYR A 117 -10.83 12.15 22.45
C TYR A 117 -9.90 13.13 23.16
N LEU A 118 -8.66 13.29 22.70
CA LEU A 118 -7.71 14.22 23.30
C LEU A 118 -8.19 15.68 23.20
N LYS A 119 -8.86 16.05 22.11
CA LYS A 119 -9.49 17.36 21.94
C LYS A 119 -10.61 17.57 22.97
N GLN A 120 -11.53 16.62 23.11
CA GLN A 120 -12.61 16.68 24.10
C GLN A 120 -12.07 16.74 25.53
N GLN A 121 -11.04 15.95 25.85
CA GLN A 121 -10.41 15.98 27.16
C GLN A 121 -9.81 17.35 27.50
N ARG A 122 -9.20 18.03 26.52
CA ARG A 122 -8.70 19.40 26.72
C ARG A 122 -9.84 20.37 27.03
N ILE A 123 -10.90 20.34 26.22
CA ILE A 123 -12.08 21.20 26.41
C ILE A 123 -12.69 20.98 27.80
N ALA A 124 -12.89 19.73 28.21
CA ALA A 124 -13.45 19.42 29.53
C ALA A 124 -12.58 19.94 30.68
N ARG A 125 -11.25 19.91 30.53
CA ARG A 125 -10.34 20.49 31.54
C ARG A 125 -10.43 22.01 31.59
N CYS A 126 -10.49 22.68 30.44
CA CYS A 126 -10.68 24.14 30.38
C CYS A 126 -11.98 24.56 31.07
N LEU A 127 -13.10 23.93 30.72
CA LEU A 127 -14.42 24.22 31.33
C LEU A 127 -14.43 23.97 32.84
N LYS A 128 -13.72 22.92 33.30
CA LYS A 128 -13.61 22.64 34.75
C LYS A 128 -12.84 23.76 35.47
N LEU A 129 -11.75 24.25 34.89
CA LEU A 129 -10.96 25.34 35.45
C LEU A 129 -11.75 26.65 35.47
N GLU A 130 -12.43 26.99 34.37
CA GLU A 130 -13.28 28.19 34.29
C GLU A 130 -14.40 28.14 35.33
N ARG A 131 -15.06 26.99 35.50
CA ARG A 131 -16.08 26.83 36.55
C ARG A 131 -15.49 27.00 37.95
N GLN A 132 -14.31 26.45 38.20
CA GLN A 132 -13.65 26.61 39.50
C GLN A 132 -13.33 28.09 39.78
N GLN A 133 -12.78 28.80 38.80
CA GLN A 133 -12.51 30.24 38.93
C GLN A 133 -13.79 31.05 39.18
N GLN A 134 -14.88 30.72 38.48
CA GLN A 134 -16.17 31.38 38.68
C GLN A 134 -16.71 31.16 40.10
N ASN A 135 -16.63 29.94 40.62
CA ASN A 135 -17.03 29.65 41.99
C ASN A 135 -16.17 30.40 43.02
N GLU A 136 -14.85 30.48 42.81
CA GLU A 136 -13.94 31.25 43.67
C GLU A 136 -14.30 32.76 43.67
N ILE A 137 -14.62 33.32 42.51
CA ILE A 137 -15.10 34.72 42.39
C ILE A 137 -16.42 34.92 43.14
N GLU A 138 -17.37 34.00 42.98
CA GLU A 138 -18.67 34.05 43.67
C GLU A 138 -18.50 33.99 45.18
N GLU A 139 -17.68 33.07 45.70
CA GLU A 139 -17.36 32.97 47.12
C GLU A 139 -16.75 34.27 47.66
N LEU A 140 -15.73 34.81 46.99
CA LEU A 140 -15.09 36.08 47.38
C LEU A 140 -16.09 37.25 47.39
N SER A 141 -16.99 37.32 46.41
CA SER A 141 -18.01 38.36 46.35
C SER A 141 -19.02 38.29 47.51
N VAL A 142 -19.36 37.08 47.97
CA VAL A 142 -20.22 36.88 49.15
C VAL A 142 -19.48 37.27 50.43
N TYR A 143 -18.19 36.93 50.54
CA TYR A 143 -17.37 37.31 51.71
C TYR A 143 -17.19 38.82 51.84
N ASP A 144 -16.97 39.56 50.75
CA ASP A 144 -16.85 41.02 50.79
C ASP A 144 -18.18 41.69 51.16
N ASN A 145 -19.31 41.21 50.64
CA ASN A 145 -20.63 41.71 51.02
C ASN A 145 -20.97 41.48 52.51
N ASN A 146 -20.52 40.36 53.08
CA ASN A 146 -20.73 40.07 54.51
C ASN A 146 -19.87 40.93 55.44
N LYS A 147 -18.71 41.44 54.99
CA LYS A 147 -17.88 42.37 55.78
C LYS A 147 -18.44 43.78 55.81
N ILE A 148 -19.11 44.21 54.74
CA ILE A 148 -19.73 45.54 54.64
C ILE A 148 -21.04 45.62 55.46
N GLY A 149 -21.68 44.49 55.75
CA GLY A 149 -22.92 44.43 56.55
C GLY A 149 -22.73 44.34 58.07
N THR A 150 -21.51 44.47 58.59
CA THR A 150 -21.17 44.36 60.03
C THR A 150 -20.63 45.65 60.67
N GLU A 151 -20.84 46.80 60.03
CA GLU A 151 -20.73 48.13 60.66
C GLU A 151 -22.13 48.68 60.99
#